data_AF-A0A3B8KX70-F1
#
_entry.id   AF-A0A3B8KX70-F1
#
_cell.length_a   1.000
_cell.length_b   1.000
_cell.length_c   1.000
_cell.angle_alpha   90.00
_cell.angle_beta   90.00
_cell.angle_gamma   90.00
#
_symmetry.space_group_name_H-M   'P 1'
#
loop_
_entity.id
_entity.type
_entity.pdbx_description
1 polymer ?
#
loop_
_entity_poly.entity_id
_entity_poly.type
_entity_poly.pdbx_seq_one_letter_code
_entity_poly.pdbx_strand_id
1 'polypeptide(L)'
;AAPPAAPPAAPPAEALVENEEPPGDFLEIDTFSRGTTSRSQPRGRSTKSGRGGRGGSGLGIKIGLGVAALVVIVAIVMASLGGDGGEAGKSGGAATGGGDAAGSGKSGEDKTGSDGGQVVPPQVAKAKRTLEVGPDAEFKTITAALDHIREHRSGYRESSRRVQATINVLGGQTYAESVNIDGMAQKWPTGIEIVSTGTERAVIAPPGQKPGIQLANVEHIRIAGFKIEVAGKPSGVVLVGVQDRVQLDDLHVSGFTMSGIDAQGVAGDPSQDVLQMTGLFLKAGSPKAVGLKFSAGPYDTNTHIRVHRCRVIGPVRAGLELTTHVVDLTVQESIVQAAQAVILFSGNNRRWRNVTIRNNTFADVDRGLVFEHMPMDSSDNVTIRRNLFFQVGGPECLVENKYVELQFSQMFSTAGAIGDNWSTRSEAADVKKGERELMLPGLKKQRKVTVEFSSTDPAVSDFLEPRAGSLPRRGAGDSKDPAFIGAQPFRQR
;
A
#
# COMPACT_ATOMS: atom_id res chain seq x y z
N ALA A 1 59.45 17.01 -19.02
CA ALA A 1 58.49 16.75 -17.94
C ALA A 1 58.66 15.31 -17.50
N ALA A 2 59.00 15.06 -16.23
CA ALA A 2 59.17 13.71 -15.70
C ALA A 2 57.80 13.08 -15.37
N PRO A 3 57.65 11.75 -15.45
CA PRO A 3 56.38 11.08 -15.16
C PRO A 3 56.07 11.09 -13.64
N PRO A 4 54.78 11.04 -13.26
CA PRO A 4 54.36 11.13 -11.86
C PRO A 4 54.76 9.87 -11.06
N ALA A 5 55.21 10.10 -9.83
CA ALA A 5 55.62 9.05 -8.90
C ALA A 5 54.42 8.22 -8.44
N ALA A 6 54.64 6.90 -8.31
CA ALA A 6 53.64 5.96 -7.81
C ALA A 6 53.35 6.18 -6.31
N PRO A 7 52.10 5.97 -5.86
CA PRO A 7 51.72 6.15 -4.47
C PRO A 7 52.30 5.04 -3.56
N PRO A 8 52.54 5.35 -2.27
CA PRO A 8 53.16 4.43 -1.32
C PRO A 8 52.25 3.24 -0.99
N ALA A 9 52.86 2.07 -0.80
CA ALA A 9 52.19 0.82 -0.45
C ALA A 9 51.59 0.88 0.96
N ALA A 10 50.40 0.29 1.11
CA ALA A 10 49.68 0.18 2.37
C ALA A 10 50.40 -0.79 3.35
N PRO A 11 50.32 -0.54 4.66
CA PRO A 11 50.90 -1.42 5.68
C PRO A 11 50.14 -2.75 5.79
N PRO A 12 50.81 -3.83 6.26
CA PRO A 12 50.22 -5.16 6.38
C PRO A 12 49.18 -5.19 7.51
N ALA A 13 48.08 -5.90 7.27
CA ALA A 13 47.01 -6.11 8.25
C ALA A 13 47.49 -7.02 9.40
N GLU A 14 47.23 -6.58 10.63
CA GLU A 14 47.44 -7.36 11.85
C GLU A 14 46.49 -8.56 11.89
N ALA A 15 47.04 -9.73 12.25
CA ALA A 15 46.31 -10.98 12.38
C ALA A 15 45.37 -10.94 13.60
N LEU A 16 44.09 -11.21 13.37
CA LEU A 16 43.11 -11.43 14.43
C LEU A 16 43.33 -12.81 15.07
N VAL A 17 43.48 -12.81 16.39
CA VAL A 17 43.56 -13.98 17.26
C VAL A 17 42.19 -14.65 17.31
N GLU A 18 42.13 -15.93 16.90
CA GLU A 18 40.97 -16.80 17.08
C GLU A 18 40.84 -17.17 18.57
N ASN A 19 39.68 -16.88 19.17
CA ASN A 19 39.30 -17.43 20.47
C ASN A 19 38.49 -18.72 20.23
N GLU A 20 39.05 -19.85 20.65
CA GLU A 20 38.34 -21.12 20.77
C GLU A 20 37.29 -21.05 21.89
N GLU A 21 36.02 -21.30 21.58
CA GLU A 21 34.99 -21.63 22.57
C GLU A 21 34.82 -23.17 22.67
N PRO A 22 34.60 -23.72 23.88
CA PRO A 22 34.51 -25.15 24.12
C PRO A 22 33.17 -25.77 23.66
N PRO A 23 33.14 -27.09 23.39
CA PRO A 23 31.97 -27.79 22.86
C PRO A 23 30.89 -27.95 23.93
N GLY A 24 29.69 -27.42 23.64
CA GLY A 24 28.49 -27.64 24.43
C GLY A 24 27.67 -28.83 23.91
N ASP A 25 27.32 -29.71 24.83
CA ASP A 25 26.60 -30.98 24.64
C ASP A 25 25.28 -30.86 23.87
N PHE A 26 25.06 -31.85 22.99
CA PHE A 26 23.82 -32.14 22.31
C PHE A 26 22.79 -32.75 23.27
N LEU A 27 21.59 -32.17 23.35
CA LEU A 27 20.40 -32.85 23.85
C LEU A 27 19.60 -33.38 22.65
N GLU A 28 19.57 -34.71 22.53
CA GLU A 28 18.61 -35.46 21.71
C GLU A 28 17.18 -35.14 22.17
N ILE A 29 16.32 -34.73 21.24
CA ILE A 29 14.87 -34.70 21.46
C ILE A 29 14.21 -35.68 20.50
N ASP A 30 13.63 -36.70 21.11
CA ASP A 30 12.88 -37.79 20.49
C ASP A 30 11.70 -37.31 19.64
N THR A 31 11.69 -37.81 18.40
CA THR A 31 10.57 -37.75 17.46
C THR A 31 9.48 -38.75 17.83
N PHE A 32 8.34 -38.27 18.33
CA PHE A 32 7.11 -39.07 18.38
C PHE A 32 6.18 -38.76 17.20
N SER A 33 6.18 -39.71 16.26
CA SER A 33 5.17 -39.86 15.22
C SER A 33 3.86 -40.37 15.82
N ARG A 34 2.75 -39.67 15.62
CA ARG A 34 1.40 -40.24 15.75
C ARG A 34 0.72 -40.26 14.39
N GLY A 35 0.72 -41.45 13.79
CA GLY A 35 -0.12 -41.79 12.65
C GLY A 35 -1.59 -41.79 13.03
N THR A 36 -2.42 -41.25 12.15
CA THR A 36 -3.86 -41.49 12.15
C THR A 36 -4.21 -42.29 10.89
N THR A 37 -4.67 -43.51 11.13
CA THR A 37 -5.11 -44.48 10.14
C THR A 37 -6.42 -44.03 9.49
N SER A 38 -6.43 -43.78 8.19
CA SER A 38 -7.66 -43.65 7.40
C SER A 38 -8.22 -45.04 7.05
N ARG A 39 -9.36 -45.41 7.63
CA ARG A 39 -10.11 -46.62 7.27
C ARG A 39 -11.11 -46.29 6.15
N SER A 40 -11.07 -47.09 5.09
CA SER A 40 -11.89 -46.97 3.89
C SER A 40 -13.17 -47.81 3.92
N GLN A 41 -14.19 -47.30 3.20
CA GLN A 41 -15.32 -48.00 2.53
C GLN A 41 -16.58 -48.42 3.34
N PRO A 42 -17.75 -48.67 2.69
CA PRO A 42 -18.26 -48.25 1.37
C PRO A 42 -19.74 -47.77 1.35
N ARG A 43 -20.17 -47.39 0.14
CA ARG A 43 -21.52 -47.06 -0.39
C ARG A 43 -22.75 -47.70 0.30
N GLY A 44 -23.79 -46.88 0.46
CA GLY A 44 -25.19 -47.31 0.59
C GLY A 44 -26.11 -46.39 -0.21
N ARG A 45 -26.84 -46.98 -1.16
CA ARG A 45 -27.79 -46.38 -2.12
C ARG A 45 -29.20 -46.50 -1.54
N SER A 46 -30.03 -45.45 -1.57
CA SER A 46 -31.48 -45.55 -1.38
C SER A 46 -32.21 -44.36 -2.02
N THR A 47 -33.51 -44.54 -2.23
CA THR A 47 -34.35 -44.16 -3.38
C THR A 47 -35.15 -42.85 -3.28
N LYS A 48 -35.44 -42.30 -4.47
CA LYS A 48 -36.67 -41.58 -4.91
C LYS A 48 -37.79 -41.34 -3.88
N SER A 49 -38.32 -40.12 -3.84
CA SER A 49 -39.65 -39.71 -4.36
C SER A 49 -40.11 -38.40 -3.71
N GLY A 50 -41.02 -37.66 -4.37
CA GLY A 50 -41.84 -36.63 -3.73
C GLY A 50 -41.89 -35.29 -4.46
N ARG A 51 -43.01 -35.07 -5.15
CA ARG A 51 -43.38 -33.89 -5.93
C ARG A 51 -44.50 -33.15 -5.17
N GLY A 52 -44.47 -31.82 -5.19
CA GLY A 52 -45.60 -30.93 -4.79
C GLY A 52 -45.57 -30.51 -3.32
N GLY A 53 -45.97 -29.31 -2.91
CA GLY A 53 -46.53 -28.16 -3.62
C GLY A 53 -46.82 -27.04 -2.61
N ARG A 54 -47.16 -25.86 -3.16
CA ARG A 54 -48.01 -24.77 -2.60
C ARG A 54 -47.94 -24.45 -1.09
N GLY A 55 -47.54 -23.19 -0.84
CA GLY A 55 -48.39 -22.18 -0.17
C GLY A 55 -48.57 -22.31 1.34
N GLY A 56 -48.15 -21.29 2.10
CA GLY A 56 -48.48 -21.21 3.52
C GLY A 56 -47.77 -20.08 4.22
N SER A 57 -48.49 -18.99 4.39
CA SER A 57 -48.19 -17.80 5.19
C SER A 57 -47.96 -18.07 6.68
N GLY A 58 -47.07 -17.26 7.27
CA GLY A 58 -47.19 -16.77 8.65
C GLY A 58 -46.58 -17.64 9.75
N LEU A 59 -45.53 -17.14 10.41
CA LEU A 59 -45.63 -16.58 11.77
C LEU A 59 -44.23 -16.11 12.20
N GLY A 60 -44.19 -14.95 12.85
CA GLY A 60 -42.95 -14.34 13.31
C GLY A 60 -42.36 -15.01 14.55
N ILE A 61 -41.04 -14.90 14.67
CA ILE A 61 -40.33 -14.99 15.95
C ILE A 61 -39.32 -13.83 15.97
N LYS A 62 -39.55 -12.91 16.91
CA LYS A 62 -38.61 -11.85 17.29
C LYS A 62 -37.56 -12.48 18.19
N ILE A 63 -36.28 -12.39 17.81
CA ILE A 63 -35.16 -12.56 18.74
C ILE A 63 -34.31 -11.30 18.61
N GLY A 64 -34.36 -10.49 19.67
CA GLY A 64 -33.47 -9.37 19.90
C GLY A 64 -32.26 -9.82 20.70
N LEU A 65 -31.09 -9.30 20.34
CA LEU A 65 -29.83 -9.25 21.09
C LEU A 65 -28.83 -8.65 20.08
N GLY A 66 -28.09 -7.58 20.31
CA GLY A 66 -27.81 -6.74 21.46
C GLY A 66 -26.53 -6.01 21.05
N VAL A 67 -26.66 -4.80 20.50
CA VAL A 67 -25.52 -4.03 19.99
C VAL A 67 -24.95 -3.22 21.16
N ALA A 68 -23.85 -3.71 21.73
CA ALA A 68 -23.02 -2.93 22.65
C ALA A 68 -21.98 -2.16 21.82
N ALA A 69 -22.27 -0.89 21.55
CA ALA A 69 -21.29 0.04 20.99
C ALA A 69 -20.40 0.56 22.12
N LEU A 70 -19.13 0.13 22.12
CA LEU A 70 -18.09 0.67 22.98
C LEU A 70 -17.54 1.95 22.34
N VAL A 71 -17.94 3.11 22.85
CA VAL A 71 -17.34 4.40 22.54
C VAL A 71 -16.17 4.59 23.48
N VAL A 72 -14.93 4.48 22.97
CA VAL A 72 -13.73 4.83 23.72
C VAL A 72 -13.45 6.32 23.51
N ILE A 73 -13.74 7.12 24.53
CA ILE A 73 -13.27 8.50 24.65
C ILE A 73 -11.84 8.44 25.19
N VAL A 74 -10.85 8.76 24.36
CA VAL A 74 -9.48 9.01 24.84
C VAL A 74 -9.38 10.50 25.19
N ALA A 75 -9.45 10.78 26.49
CA ALA A 75 -9.05 12.07 27.05
C ALA A 75 -7.52 12.10 27.16
N ILE A 76 -6.88 13.00 26.41
CA ILE A 76 -5.45 13.30 26.54
C ILE A 76 -5.28 14.18 27.78
N VAL A 77 -4.76 13.60 28.85
CA VAL A 77 -4.21 14.35 29.99
C VAL A 77 -2.80 14.77 29.63
N MET A 78 -2.63 16.05 29.34
CA MET A 78 -1.33 16.72 29.27
C MET A 78 -0.79 16.86 30.70
N ALA A 79 0.11 15.95 31.09
CA ALA A 79 0.96 16.14 32.26
C ALA A 79 2.32 16.68 31.80
N SER A 80 2.44 18.00 31.89
CA SER A 80 3.69 18.74 31.77
C SER A 80 4.60 18.42 32.95
N LEU A 81 5.81 17.95 32.66
CA LEU A 81 6.94 17.92 33.60
C LEU A 81 7.82 19.14 33.33
N GLY A 82 7.90 20.00 34.33
CA GLY A 82 8.74 21.20 34.43
C GLY A 82 8.10 22.08 35.49
N GLY A 83 8.66 22.31 36.68
CA GLY A 83 10.06 22.46 37.03
C GLY A 83 10.29 23.96 37.27
N ASP A 84 10.60 24.31 38.52
CA ASP A 84 10.77 25.67 39.10
C ASP A 84 9.50 26.54 39.19
N GLY A 85 9.14 27.16 40.31
CA GLY A 85 9.94 27.62 41.45
C GLY A 85 9.66 29.12 41.62
N GLY A 86 9.03 29.54 42.72
CA GLY A 86 8.89 30.97 43.03
C GLY A 86 7.61 31.35 43.77
N GLU A 87 7.80 31.76 45.02
CA GLU A 87 6.82 32.27 45.99
C GLU A 87 5.96 33.44 45.49
N ALA A 88 4.72 33.52 45.96
CA ALA A 88 4.29 34.49 46.99
C ALA A 88 2.79 34.84 46.88
N GLY A 89 2.06 34.48 47.94
CA GLY A 89 1.31 35.47 48.72
C GLY A 89 -0.12 35.86 48.29
N LYS A 90 -1.07 35.45 49.17
CA LYS A 90 -2.31 36.17 49.56
C LYS A 90 -3.35 36.36 48.45
N SER A 91 -4.66 36.32 48.65
CA SER A 91 -5.61 36.30 49.77
C SER A 91 -6.97 36.07 49.07
N GLY A 92 -7.87 35.21 49.51
CA GLY A 92 -8.75 35.43 50.66
C GLY A 92 -10.21 35.59 50.19
N GLY A 93 -11.13 34.88 50.86
CA GLY A 93 -12.60 35.05 50.82
C GLY A 93 -13.29 34.29 49.68
N ALA A 94 -14.05 33.19 49.87
CA ALA A 94 -15.21 32.98 50.77
C ALA A 94 -16.28 34.08 50.56
N ALA A 95 -17.56 33.82 50.30
CA ALA A 95 -18.38 32.62 50.46
C ALA A 95 -19.74 32.83 49.75
N THR A 96 -20.49 31.75 49.53
CA THR A 96 -21.95 31.56 49.76
C THR A 96 -22.95 32.62 49.26
N GLY A 97 -24.08 32.30 48.65
CA GLY A 97 -24.83 31.05 48.57
C GLY A 97 -26.23 31.37 47.99
N GLY A 98 -27.11 30.35 47.96
CA GLY A 98 -28.44 30.37 47.33
C GLY A 98 -29.40 31.45 47.84
N GLY A 99 -30.58 31.64 47.28
CA GLY A 99 -31.44 30.77 46.48
C GLY A 99 -32.88 31.25 46.71
N ASP A 100 -33.71 31.08 45.69
CA ASP A 100 -35.18 31.03 45.67
C ASP A 100 -36.02 32.19 46.24
N ALA A 101 -36.92 32.73 45.40
CA ALA A 101 -38.34 32.39 45.45
C ALA A 101 -39.19 33.28 44.53
N ALA A 102 -40.29 32.69 44.06
CA ALA A 102 -41.24 33.17 43.07
C ALA A 102 -42.10 34.38 43.49
N GLY A 103 -42.63 35.09 42.50
CA GLY A 103 -43.70 36.06 42.67
C GLY A 103 -44.32 36.49 41.35
N SER A 104 -45.59 36.13 41.15
CA SER A 104 -46.44 36.43 40.00
C SER A 104 -46.77 37.92 39.84
N GLY A 105 -46.94 38.40 38.60
CA GLY A 105 -47.55 39.71 38.34
C GLY A 105 -47.88 39.92 36.86
N LYS A 106 -49.13 40.31 36.58
CA LYS A 106 -49.78 40.47 35.27
C LYS A 106 -49.32 41.68 34.45
N SER A 107 -49.73 41.63 33.18
CA SER A 107 -50.17 42.71 32.27
C SER A 107 -49.11 43.64 31.66
N GLY A 108 -49.12 43.69 30.33
CA GLY A 108 -48.36 44.64 29.53
C GLY A 108 -48.45 44.30 28.06
N GLU A 109 -49.54 44.73 27.44
CA GLU A 109 -49.79 44.75 26.00
C GLU A 109 -48.77 45.67 25.32
N ASP A 110 -47.94 45.13 24.42
CA ASP A 110 -47.20 45.94 23.45
C ASP A 110 -47.04 45.16 22.13
N LYS A 111 -47.83 45.57 21.14
CA LYS A 111 -47.68 45.19 19.73
C LYS A 111 -46.50 45.95 19.15
N THR A 112 -45.32 45.34 19.14
CA THR A 112 -44.22 45.74 18.28
C THR A 112 -44.20 44.84 17.05
N GLY A 113 -44.50 45.43 15.89
CA GLY A 113 -44.35 44.79 14.59
C GLY A 113 -42.91 44.39 14.37
N SER A 114 -42.62 43.09 14.53
CA SER A 114 -41.36 42.50 14.08
C SER A 114 -41.51 42.26 12.59
N ASP A 115 -40.91 43.18 11.83
CA ASP A 115 -40.71 43.08 10.40
C ASP A 115 -39.93 41.79 10.14
N GLY A 116 -40.68 40.75 9.75
CA GLY A 116 -40.17 39.45 9.36
C GLY A 116 -39.44 39.57 8.03
N GLY A 117 -38.29 40.25 8.06
CA GLY A 117 -37.28 40.19 7.03
C GLY A 117 -36.79 38.76 6.95
N GLN A 118 -37.49 37.96 6.15
CA GLN A 118 -37.07 36.65 5.74
C GLN A 118 -35.74 36.87 5.02
N VAL A 119 -34.63 36.71 5.76
CA VAL A 119 -33.29 36.66 5.19
C VAL A 119 -33.30 35.43 4.30
N VAL A 120 -33.63 35.62 3.02
CA VAL A 120 -33.50 34.61 2.00
C VAL A 120 -32.04 34.18 2.07
N PRO A 121 -31.74 32.94 2.49
CA PRO A 121 -30.37 32.47 2.53
C PRO A 121 -29.81 32.66 1.13
N PRO A 122 -28.61 33.26 0.97
CA PRO A 122 -28.02 33.41 -0.35
C PRO A 122 -28.05 32.04 -1.02
N GLN A 123 -28.79 31.94 -2.13
CA GLN A 123 -28.85 30.70 -2.89
C GLN A 123 -27.44 30.43 -3.38
N VAL A 124 -26.74 29.52 -2.70
CA VAL A 124 -25.43 29.06 -3.12
C VAL A 124 -25.63 28.43 -4.49
N ALA A 125 -25.09 29.09 -5.52
CA ALA A 125 -25.15 28.58 -6.88
C ALA A 125 -24.59 27.16 -6.89
N LYS A 126 -25.32 26.21 -7.47
CA LYS A 126 -24.88 24.82 -7.54
C LYS A 126 -23.59 24.76 -8.34
N ALA A 127 -22.48 24.41 -7.70
CA ALA A 127 -21.20 24.22 -8.39
C ALA A 127 -21.33 23.14 -9.47
N LYS A 128 -20.66 23.36 -10.60
CA LYS A 128 -20.59 22.40 -11.69
C LYS A 128 -19.76 21.21 -11.21
N ARG A 129 -20.33 20.01 -11.28
CA ARG A 129 -19.67 18.78 -10.78
C ARG A 129 -18.59 18.24 -11.72
N THR A 130 -18.62 18.63 -12.99
CA THR A 130 -17.69 18.15 -14.00
C THR A 130 -17.02 19.35 -14.66
N LEU A 131 -15.70 19.41 -14.54
CA LEU A 131 -14.87 20.47 -15.12
C LEU A 131 -14.04 19.86 -16.26
N GLU A 132 -13.86 20.63 -17.32
CA GLU A 132 -13.10 20.21 -18.50
C GLU A 132 -11.78 20.99 -18.58
N VAL A 133 -10.67 20.29 -18.79
CA VAL A 133 -9.32 20.85 -18.87
C VAL A 133 -8.70 20.57 -20.24
N GLY A 134 -8.27 21.61 -20.94
CA GLY A 134 -7.68 21.52 -22.28
C GLY A 134 -7.51 22.89 -22.94
N PRO A 135 -6.85 22.97 -24.11
CA PRO A 135 -6.57 24.24 -24.79
C PRO A 135 -7.82 25.08 -25.06
N ASP A 136 -8.91 24.41 -25.46
CA ASP A 136 -10.21 25.00 -25.81
C ASP A 136 -11.29 24.75 -24.74
N ALA A 137 -10.91 24.22 -23.57
CA ALA A 137 -11.84 23.90 -22.49
C ALA A 137 -12.07 25.08 -21.54
N GLU A 138 -12.97 24.88 -20.56
CA GLU A 138 -13.26 25.87 -19.50
C GLU A 138 -12.00 26.25 -18.72
N PHE A 139 -11.16 25.26 -18.42
CA PHE A 139 -9.88 25.46 -17.75
C PHE A 139 -8.73 25.06 -18.67
N LYS A 140 -7.68 25.87 -18.70
CA LYS A 140 -6.47 25.54 -19.49
C LYS A 140 -5.53 24.57 -18.78
N THR A 141 -5.59 24.52 -17.45
CA THR A 141 -4.70 23.72 -16.59
C THR A 141 -5.49 22.99 -15.52
N ILE A 142 -4.94 21.88 -15.03
CA ILE A 142 -5.51 21.09 -13.93
C ILE A 142 -5.51 21.94 -12.66
N THR A 143 -4.44 22.70 -12.42
CA THR A 143 -4.28 23.62 -11.30
C THR A 143 -5.40 24.66 -11.26
N ALA A 144 -5.76 25.25 -12.40
CA ALA A 144 -6.85 26.23 -12.45
C ALA A 144 -8.22 25.60 -12.13
N ALA A 145 -8.47 24.37 -12.58
CA ALA A 145 -9.68 23.63 -12.22
C ALA A 145 -9.71 23.28 -10.72
N LEU A 146 -8.57 22.89 -10.14
CA LEU A 146 -8.45 22.63 -8.70
C LEU A 146 -8.65 23.91 -7.86
N ASP A 147 -8.08 25.03 -8.29
CA ASP A 147 -8.29 26.33 -7.64
C ASP A 147 -9.78 26.72 -7.67
N HIS A 148 -10.46 26.50 -8.80
CA HIS A 148 -11.91 26.72 -8.90
C HIS A 148 -12.71 25.84 -7.93
N ILE A 149 -12.38 24.54 -7.83
CA ILE A 149 -13.02 23.62 -6.87
C ILE A 149 -12.82 24.12 -5.43
N ARG A 150 -11.61 24.58 -5.10
CA ARG A 150 -11.27 25.10 -3.78
C ARG A 150 -12.05 26.36 -3.43
N GLU A 151 -12.17 27.29 -4.37
CA GLU A 151 -12.92 28.54 -4.21
C GLU A 151 -14.43 28.30 -4.07
N HIS A 152 -14.96 27.27 -4.72
CA HIS A 152 -16.39 26.94 -4.73
C HIS A 152 -16.73 25.74 -3.84
N ARG A 153 -15.91 25.46 -2.82
CA ARG A 153 -16.04 24.29 -1.93
C ARG A 153 -17.46 24.10 -1.39
N SER A 154 -18.13 25.17 -0.98
CA SER A 154 -19.49 25.15 -0.41
C SER A 154 -20.59 24.69 -1.40
N GLY A 155 -20.31 24.74 -2.71
CA GLY A 155 -21.19 24.20 -3.74
C GLY A 155 -21.14 22.68 -3.87
N TYR A 156 -20.16 22.03 -3.23
CA TYR A 156 -20.01 20.58 -3.16
C TYR A 156 -20.56 20.06 -1.81
N ARG A 157 -21.19 18.89 -1.82
CA ARG A 157 -21.92 18.36 -0.65
C ARG A 157 -20.98 17.74 0.40
N GLU A 158 -20.59 18.48 1.42
CA GLU A 158 -19.66 18.01 2.48
C GLU A 158 -19.98 16.63 3.10
N SER A 159 -21.25 16.20 3.14
CA SER A 159 -21.67 14.94 3.79
C SER A 159 -21.66 13.69 2.90
N SER A 160 -21.31 13.78 1.61
CA SER A 160 -21.34 12.62 0.72
C SER A 160 -19.99 11.91 0.62
N ARG A 161 -19.98 10.60 0.87
CA ARG A 161 -18.83 9.69 0.62
C ARG A 161 -18.53 9.43 -0.86
N ARG A 162 -19.19 10.14 -1.79
CA ARG A 162 -19.06 9.94 -3.24
C ARG A 162 -18.21 11.04 -3.85
N VAL A 163 -17.65 10.80 -5.03
CA VAL A 163 -16.99 11.82 -5.85
C VAL A 163 -17.94 13.02 -6.04
N GLN A 164 -17.44 14.22 -5.76
CA GLN A 164 -18.22 15.46 -5.82
C GLN A 164 -17.78 16.36 -6.95
N ALA A 165 -16.49 16.33 -7.29
CA ALA A 165 -15.92 17.02 -8.42
C ALA A 165 -15.16 16.02 -9.32
N THR A 166 -15.42 16.08 -10.61
CA THR A 166 -14.69 15.34 -11.65
C THR A 166 -14.01 16.34 -12.56
N ILE A 167 -12.70 16.20 -12.76
CA ILE A 167 -11.90 16.97 -13.70
C ILE A 167 -11.54 16.03 -14.86
N ASN A 168 -12.16 16.28 -16.01
CA ASN A 168 -11.85 15.61 -17.25
C ASN A 168 -10.72 16.36 -17.95
N VAL A 169 -9.56 15.72 -18.11
CA VAL A 169 -8.37 16.31 -18.72
C VAL A 169 -8.20 15.75 -20.12
N LEU A 170 -8.16 16.62 -21.13
CA LEU A 170 -8.02 16.22 -22.51
C LEU A 170 -6.69 15.47 -22.75
N GLY A 171 -6.81 14.22 -23.21
CA GLY A 171 -5.67 13.38 -23.57
C GLY A 171 -4.94 13.82 -24.83
N GLY A 172 -3.73 13.30 -25.02
CA GLY A 172 -2.83 13.69 -26.12
C GLY A 172 -2.19 15.07 -25.96
N GLN A 173 -2.52 15.79 -24.88
CA GLN A 173 -1.95 17.09 -24.55
C GLN A 173 -0.88 16.98 -23.47
N THR A 174 0.07 17.92 -23.48
CA THR A 174 1.09 18.06 -22.44
C THR A 174 0.79 19.28 -21.56
N TYR A 175 0.69 19.03 -20.26
CA TYR A 175 0.42 20.01 -19.23
C TYR A 175 1.70 20.25 -18.42
N ALA A 176 2.29 21.43 -18.59
CA ALA A 176 3.52 21.83 -17.91
C ALA A 176 3.25 22.28 -16.46
N GLU A 177 2.72 21.37 -15.64
CA GLU A 177 2.29 21.65 -14.27
C GLU A 177 2.49 20.45 -13.32
N SER A 178 2.28 20.69 -12.03
CA SER A 178 2.30 19.68 -10.98
C SER A 178 0.94 19.67 -10.30
N VAL A 179 0.35 18.48 -10.13
CA VAL A 179 -0.92 18.31 -9.43
C VAL A 179 -0.62 18.20 -7.94
N ASN A 180 -1.01 19.21 -7.15
CA ASN A 180 -0.74 19.25 -5.72
C ASN A 180 -2.04 19.44 -4.92
N ILE A 181 -2.37 18.46 -4.06
CA ILE A 181 -3.52 18.51 -3.17
C ILE A 181 -3.04 18.23 -1.74
N ASP A 182 -3.20 19.23 -0.87
CA ASP A 182 -2.92 19.14 0.56
C ASP A 182 -4.21 19.29 1.36
N GLY A 183 -4.65 18.21 2.00
CA GLY A 183 -5.89 18.14 2.77
C GLY A 183 -5.78 18.63 4.21
N MET A 184 -4.59 18.96 4.74
CA MET A 184 -4.43 19.40 6.13
C MET A 184 -5.27 20.63 6.49
N ALA A 185 -5.39 21.58 5.55
CA ALA A 185 -6.14 22.80 5.78
C ALA A 185 -7.67 22.63 5.57
N GLN A 186 -8.14 21.39 5.30
CA GLN A 186 -9.51 21.08 4.93
C GLN A 186 -10.06 22.01 3.84
N LYS A 187 -9.23 22.42 2.89
CA LYS A 187 -9.62 23.37 1.83
C LYS A 187 -10.37 22.73 0.67
N TRP A 188 -10.48 21.40 0.68
CA TRP A 188 -11.02 20.63 -0.44
C TRP A 188 -12.41 20.08 -0.10
N PRO A 189 -13.30 19.95 -1.09
CA PRO A 189 -14.48 19.12 -0.92
C PRO A 189 -14.08 17.66 -0.82
N THR A 190 -14.91 16.85 -0.17
CA THR A 190 -14.73 15.40 -0.13
C THR A 190 -14.91 14.84 -1.53
N GLY A 191 -13.94 14.07 -2.04
CA GLY A 191 -14.12 13.36 -3.30
C GLY A 191 -13.79 14.18 -4.55
N ILE A 192 -12.55 14.08 -5.02
CA ILE A 192 -12.10 14.67 -6.29
C ILE A 192 -11.58 13.56 -7.18
N GLU A 193 -12.12 13.50 -8.40
CA GLU A 193 -11.67 12.59 -9.44
C GLU A 193 -11.01 13.40 -10.57
N ILE A 194 -9.81 13.01 -10.98
CA ILE A 194 -9.05 13.63 -12.06
C ILE A 194 -8.72 12.54 -13.07
N VAL A 195 -9.23 12.65 -14.30
CA VAL A 195 -9.18 11.57 -15.28
C VAL A 195 -8.72 12.12 -16.62
N SER A 196 -7.74 11.44 -17.23
CA SER A 196 -7.39 11.67 -18.62
C SER A 196 -8.48 11.09 -19.54
N THR A 197 -9.00 11.91 -20.45
CA THR A 197 -10.00 11.50 -21.45
C THR A 197 -9.38 11.38 -22.84
N GLY A 198 -10.08 10.77 -23.80
CA GLY A 198 -9.57 10.56 -25.15
C GLY A 198 -8.82 9.24 -25.33
N THR A 199 -8.23 9.04 -26.52
CA THR A 199 -7.54 7.78 -26.88
C THR A 199 -6.09 7.74 -26.40
N GLU A 200 -5.45 8.89 -26.31
CA GLU A 200 -4.09 9.04 -25.78
C GLU A 200 -4.14 9.59 -24.36
N ARG A 201 -3.12 9.28 -23.55
CA ARG A 201 -3.02 9.80 -22.18
C ARG A 201 -2.63 11.28 -22.18
N ALA A 202 -3.19 12.06 -21.29
CA ALA A 202 -2.68 13.38 -20.94
C ALA A 202 -1.31 13.23 -20.27
N VAL A 203 -0.38 14.12 -20.62
CA VAL A 203 0.99 14.12 -20.10
C VAL A 203 1.14 15.22 -19.06
N ILE A 204 1.51 14.88 -17.83
CA ILE A 204 1.88 15.82 -16.77
C ILE A 204 3.41 15.94 -16.76
N ALA A 205 3.92 17.13 -17.07
CA ALA A 205 5.34 17.43 -17.18
C ALA A 205 5.70 18.63 -16.28
N PRO A 206 5.88 18.42 -14.96
CA PRO A 206 5.98 19.52 -14.00
C PRO A 206 7.25 20.35 -14.22
N PRO A 207 7.20 21.70 -14.13
CA PRO A 207 8.41 22.51 -14.22
C PRO A 207 9.29 22.36 -12.97
N GLY A 208 10.60 22.51 -13.15
CA GLY A 208 11.58 22.43 -12.06
C GLY A 208 11.71 21.03 -11.44
N GLN A 209 11.96 20.99 -10.12
CA GLN A 209 12.21 19.75 -9.35
C GLN A 209 10.96 19.19 -8.66
N LYS A 210 9.77 19.65 -9.05
CA LYS A 210 8.51 19.20 -8.45
C LYS A 210 8.13 17.80 -8.97
N PRO A 211 7.47 16.96 -8.14
CA PRO A 211 6.85 15.73 -8.63
C PRO A 211 5.69 16.06 -9.58
N GLY A 212 5.27 15.09 -10.40
CA GLY A 212 4.11 15.25 -11.26
C GLY A 212 2.82 15.31 -10.45
N ILE A 213 2.72 14.47 -9.41
CA ILE A 213 1.60 14.45 -8.47
C ILE A 213 2.14 14.49 -7.04
N GLN A 214 1.54 15.32 -6.19
CA GLN A 214 1.77 15.34 -4.76
C GLN A 214 0.43 15.35 -4.02
N LEU A 215 0.20 14.34 -3.18
CA LEU A 215 -1.00 14.21 -2.35
C LEU A 215 -0.58 14.11 -0.88
N ALA A 216 -1.10 14.99 -0.04
CA ALA A 216 -0.81 15.01 1.40
C ALA A 216 -2.10 15.07 2.22
N ASN A 217 -2.31 14.08 3.09
CA ASN A 217 -3.45 14.02 4.02
C ASN A 217 -4.79 14.21 3.31
N VAL A 218 -5.02 13.46 2.23
CA VAL A 218 -6.20 13.59 1.38
C VAL A 218 -7.10 12.37 1.53
N GLU A 219 -8.38 12.58 1.23
CA GLU A 219 -9.39 11.53 1.27
C GLU A 219 -10.22 11.53 -0.02
N HIS A 220 -10.65 10.35 -0.45
CA HIS A 220 -11.54 10.16 -1.60
C HIS A 220 -10.98 10.73 -2.93
N ILE A 221 -9.66 10.72 -3.11
CA ILE A 221 -9.04 11.18 -4.37
C ILE A 221 -8.90 10.03 -5.35
N ARG A 222 -9.28 10.24 -6.61
CA ARG A 222 -8.98 9.32 -7.70
C ARG A 222 -8.22 10.04 -8.81
N ILE A 223 -7.07 9.51 -9.22
CA ILE A 223 -6.32 10.00 -10.37
C ILE A 223 -6.10 8.85 -11.33
N ALA A 224 -6.59 9.00 -12.58
CA ALA A 224 -6.60 7.91 -13.53
C ALA A 224 -6.09 8.30 -14.93
N GLY A 225 -5.29 7.41 -15.52
CA GLY A 225 -5.04 7.39 -16.96
C GLY A 225 -3.93 8.32 -17.47
N PHE A 226 -3.07 8.87 -16.60
CA PHE A 226 -2.06 9.86 -16.99
C PHE A 226 -0.70 9.26 -17.34
N LYS A 227 0.05 9.97 -18.20
CA LYS A 227 1.50 9.84 -18.30
C LYS A 227 2.17 10.94 -17.47
N ILE A 228 3.15 10.59 -16.66
CA ILE A 228 3.89 11.51 -15.80
C ILE A 228 5.35 11.49 -16.24
N GLU A 229 5.80 12.60 -16.81
CA GLU A 229 7.15 12.76 -17.35
C GLU A 229 8.01 13.62 -16.41
N VAL A 230 8.88 12.93 -15.69
CA VAL A 230 9.72 13.50 -14.63
C VAL A 230 11.20 13.24 -14.90
N ALA A 231 11.60 13.29 -16.17
CA ALA A 231 12.98 13.08 -16.61
C ALA A 231 13.98 13.90 -15.77
N GLY A 232 14.89 13.20 -15.10
CA GLY A 232 15.94 13.81 -14.28
C GLY A 232 15.48 14.32 -12.91
N LYS A 233 14.20 14.17 -12.55
CA LYS A 233 13.66 14.62 -11.25
C LYS A 233 13.73 13.49 -10.22
N PRO A 234 13.73 13.80 -8.91
CA PRO A 234 13.80 12.79 -7.87
C PRO A 234 12.63 11.80 -7.93
N SER A 235 11.40 12.32 -7.96
CA SER A 235 10.20 11.50 -7.79
C SER A 235 9.11 11.81 -8.81
N GLY A 236 8.35 10.79 -9.20
CA GLY A 236 7.17 10.95 -10.06
C GLY A 236 5.92 11.35 -9.31
N VAL A 237 5.57 10.56 -8.30
CA VAL A 237 4.42 10.80 -7.41
C VAL A 237 4.91 10.79 -5.96
N VAL A 238 4.39 11.69 -5.15
CA VAL A 238 4.67 11.75 -3.71
C VAL A 238 3.35 11.67 -2.93
N LEU A 239 3.26 10.73 -2.00
CA LEU A 239 2.12 10.51 -1.11
C LEU A 239 2.57 10.69 0.33
N VAL A 240 1.84 11.46 1.13
CA VAL A 240 2.23 11.79 2.51
C VAL A 240 1.03 11.66 3.45
N GLY A 241 1.23 10.98 4.58
CA GLY A 241 0.23 10.92 5.66
C GLY A 241 -1.06 10.19 5.28
N VAL A 242 -2.22 10.70 5.69
CA VAL A 242 -3.52 10.03 5.45
C VAL A 242 -3.84 9.98 3.95
N GLN A 243 -4.27 8.82 3.48
CA GLN A 243 -4.60 8.52 2.08
C GLN A 243 -5.89 7.69 1.99
N ASP A 244 -6.93 8.12 2.70
CA ASP A 244 -8.16 7.35 2.82
C ASP A 244 -8.90 7.30 1.49
N ARG A 245 -9.14 6.08 1.00
CA ARG A 245 -9.78 5.82 -0.30
C ARG A 245 -9.11 6.50 -1.48
N VAL A 246 -7.80 6.72 -1.41
CA VAL A 246 -7.05 7.26 -2.52
C VAL A 246 -6.81 6.15 -3.56
N GLN A 247 -7.06 6.47 -4.82
CA GLN A 247 -6.92 5.55 -5.95
C GLN A 247 -6.01 6.18 -7.01
N LEU A 248 -4.88 5.54 -7.27
CA LEU A 248 -3.99 5.83 -8.38
C LEU A 248 -4.14 4.72 -9.42
N ASP A 249 -4.82 5.02 -10.52
CA ASP A 249 -5.19 4.04 -11.53
C ASP A 249 -4.47 4.31 -12.85
N ASP A 250 -3.83 3.29 -13.40
CA ASP A 250 -3.37 3.30 -14.79
C ASP A 250 -2.42 4.48 -15.11
N LEU A 251 -1.48 4.76 -14.21
CA LEU A 251 -0.50 5.83 -14.35
C LEU A 251 0.80 5.33 -14.97
N HIS A 252 1.33 6.06 -15.95
CA HIS A 252 2.62 5.80 -16.59
C HIS A 252 3.67 6.81 -16.14
N VAL A 253 4.50 6.45 -15.16
CA VAL A 253 5.52 7.33 -14.59
C VAL A 253 6.88 7.01 -15.20
N SER A 254 7.56 8.02 -15.75
CA SER A 254 8.84 7.83 -16.41
C SER A 254 9.88 8.89 -16.11
N GLY A 255 11.16 8.47 -16.05
CA GLY A 255 12.31 9.35 -15.98
C GLY A 255 12.76 9.77 -14.57
N PHE A 256 12.14 9.23 -13.53
CA PHE A 256 12.50 9.50 -12.13
C PHE A 256 13.88 8.94 -11.77
N THR A 257 14.59 9.62 -10.88
CA THR A 257 15.98 9.29 -10.52
C THR A 257 16.13 8.68 -9.13
N MET A 258 15.15 8.87 -8.24
CA MET A 258 15.11 8.30 -6.90
C MET A 258 13.94 7.35 -6.72
N SER A 259 12.69 7.78 -6.98
CA SER A 259 11.52 6.92 -6.81
C SER A 259 10.40 7.18 -7.83
N GLY A 260 9.73 6.13 -8.30
CA GLY A 260 8.53 6.28 -9.13
C GLY A 260 7.39 6.85 -8.30
N ILE A 261 7.08 6.16 -7.20
CA ILE A 261 6.17 6.60 -6.15
C ILE A 261 6.95 6.66 -4.83
N ASP A 262 6.89 7.80 -4.15
CA ASP A 262 7.42 8.01 -2.81
C ASP A 262 6.29 8.12 -1.79
N ALA A 263 6.06 7.07 -1.01
CA ALA A 263 5.02 6.99 0.01
C ALA A 263 5.64 7.19 1.40
N GLN A 264 5.32 8.31 2.04
CA GLN A 264 5.94 8.75 3.29
C GLN A 264 4.94 8.70 4.43
N GLY A 265 5.04 7.64 5.24
CA GLY A 265 4.15 7.37 6.35
C GLY A 265 2.69 7.41 5.90
N VAL A 266 2.35 6.64 4.86
CA VAL A 266 0.99 6.64 4.31
C VAL A 266 0.08 5.69 5.09
N ALA A 267 -1.15 6.12 5.36
CA ALA A 267 -2.16 5.31 6.02
C ALA A 267 -3.48 5.41 5.27
N GLY A 268 -4.04 4.28 4.85
CA GLY A 268 -5.42 4.21 4.34
C GLY A 268 -6.42 3.75 5.40
N ASP A 269 -7.71 3.92 5.11
CA ASP A 269 -8.79 3.52 6.02
C ASP A 269 -8.96 1.98 6.06
N PRO A 270 -8.80 1.33 7.24
CA PRO A 270 -9.01 -0.11 7.40
C PRO A 270 -10.47 -0.57 7.22
N SER A 271 -11.43 0.33 7.41
CA SER A 271 -12.85 0.00 7.58
C SER A 271 -13.69 0.11 6.31
N GLN A 272 -13.19 0.82 5.29
CA GLN A 272 -14.01 1.17 4.13
C GLN A 272 -13.28 0.98 2.80
N ASP A 273 -12.11 1.60 2.56
CA ASP A 273 -11.27 1.37 1.38
C ASP A 273 -9.82 1.86 1.63
N VAL A 274 -8.86 0.95 1.47
CA VAL A 274 -7.42 1.18 1.63
C VAL A 274 -6.83 2.08 0.52
N LEU A 275 -5.57 2.54 0.66
CA LEU A 275 -4.85 3.18 -0.44
C LEU A 275 -4.65 2.16 -1.59
N GLN A 276 -5.10 2.50 -2.80
CA GLN A 276 -5.02 1.64 -3.98
C GLN A 276 -4.10 2.22 -5.05
N MET A 277 -3.17 1.39 -5.50
CA MET A 277 -2.24 1.67 -6.60
C MET A 277 -2.40 0.55 -7.63
N THR A 278 -3.15 0.83 -8.70
CA THR A 278 -3.58 -0.19 -9.67
C THR A 278 -3.08 0.11 -11.07
N GLY A 279 -2.49 -0.88 -11.75
CA GLY A 279 -2.13 -0.75 -13.16
C GLY A 279 -1.01 0.26 -13.42
N LEU A 280 -0.13 0.51 -12.44
CA LEU A 280 0.95 1.47 -12.61
C LEU A 280 2.03 0.93 -13.54
N PHE A 281 2.59 1.79 -14.39
CA PHE A 281 3.77 1.52 -15.21
C PHE A 281 4.89 2.49 -14.82
N LEU A 282 5.95 1.98 -14.18
CA LEU A 282 7.03 2.78 -13.62
C LEU A 282 8.33 2.45 -14.36
N LYS A 283 8.90 3.44 -15.06
CA LYS A 283 10.19 3.33 -15.76
C LYS A 283 11.18 4.35 -15.24
N ALA A 284 12.23 3.87 -14.60
CA ALA A 284 13.25 4.73 -14.01
C ALA A 284 14.10 5.45 -15.08
N GLY A 285 14.61 6.62 -14.72
CA GLY A 285 15.68 7.33 -15.42
C GLY A 285 17.07 7.08 -14.83
N SER A 286 17.18 6.26 -13.77
CA SER A 286 18.43 5.98 -13.06
C SER A 286 18.45 4.54 -12.54
N PRO A 287 19.58 3.80 -12.65
CA PRO A 287 19.73 2.47 -12.08
C PRO A 287 19.73 2.46 -10.54
N LYS A 288 19.89 3.62 -9.89
CA LYS A 288 19.81 3.76 -8.42
C LYS A 288 18.38 3.96 -7.92
N ALA A 289 17.43 4.19 -8.82
CA ALA A 289 16.07 4.50 -8.47
C ALA A 289 15.33 3.27 -7.92
N VAL A 290 14.21 3.53 -7.25
CA VAL A 290 13.28 2.53 -6.71
C VAL A 290 11.93 2.71 -7.41
N GLY A 291 11.22 1.62 -7.73
CA GLY A 291 9.87 1.72 -8.27
C GLY A 291 8.90 2.38 -7.25
N LEU A 292 8.62 1.68 -6.17
CA LEU A 292 7.79 2.15 -5.05
C LEU A 292 8.61 2.19 -3.77
N LYS A 293 8.70 3.35 -3.13
CA LYS A 293 9.38 3.52 -1.85
C LYS A 293 8.39 3.81 -0.74
N PHE A 294 8.49 3.08 0.37
CA PHE A 294 7.70 3.28 1.58
C PHE A 294 8.62 3.66 2.73
N SER A 295 8.61 4.94 3.10
CA SER A 295 9.44 5.49 4.17
C SER A 295 8.59 6.03 5.33
N ALA A 296 9.26 6.42 6.40
CA ALA A 296 8.60 7.21 7.43
C ALA A 296 8.19 8.57 6.86
N GLY A 297 7.17 9.16 7.47
CA GLY A 297 6.68 10.51 7.17
C GLY A 297 6.03 11.08 8.43
N PRO A 298 4.85 11.70 8.35
CA PRO A 298 4.07 12.07 9.53
C PRO A 298 3.75 10.89 10.46
N TYR A 299 3.63 9.69 9.88
CA TYR A 299 3.52 8.43 10.59
C TYR A 299 4.81 7.60 10.42
N ASP A 300 5.18 6.85 11.45
CA ASP A 300 6.34 5.94 11.45
C ASP A 300 6.04 4.60 10.74
N THR A 301 4.76 4.34 10.47
CA THR A 301 4.25 3.09 9.93
C THR A 301 3.43 3.38 8.69
N ASN A 302 3.68 2.64 7.61
CA ASN A 302 2.83 2.65 6.43
C ASN A 302 1.76 1.56 6.59
N THR A 303 0.47 1.90 6.44
CA THR A 303 -0.63 0.98 6.75
C THR A 303 -1.72 0.93 5.68
N HIS A 304 -2.31 -0.25 5.50
CA HIS A 304 -3.50 -0.47 4.67
C HIS A 304 -3.28 -0.03 3.21
N ILE A 305 -2.48 -0.80 2.48
CA ILE A 305 -2.00 -0.46 1.14
C ILE A 305 -2.19 -1.65 0.21
N ARG A 306 -2.72 -1.38 -1.00
CA ARG A 306 -2.82 -2.36 -2.08
C ARG A 306 -2.09 -1.87 -3.31
N VAL A 307 -1.06 -2.60 -3.69
CA VAL A 307 -0.36 -2.49 -4.97
C VAL A 307 -0.82 -3.64 -5.84
N HIS A 308 -1.43 -3.33 -6.97
CA HIS A 308 -2.04 -4.32 -7.83
C HIS A 308 -1.70 -4.06 -9.29
N ARG A 309 -1.23 -5.08 -10.02
CA ARG A 309 -0.89 -4.96 -11.45
C ARG A 309 0.09 -3.83 -11.74
N CYS A 310 1.04 -3.59 -10.83
CA CYS A 310 2.11 -2.63 -11.04
C CYS A 310 3.21 -3.26 -11.88
N ARG A 311 3.83 -2.48 -12.76
CA ARG A 311 5.00 -2.85 -13.56
C ARG A 311 6.14 -1.90 -13.23
N VAL A 312 7.21 -2.43 -12.66
CA VAL A 312 8.46 -1.69 -12.46
C VAL A 312 9.48 -2.21 -13.45
N ILE A 313 9.87 -1.34 -14.40
CA ILE A 313 10.77 -1.68 -15.49
C ILE A 313 12.10 -0.96 -15.29
N GLY A 314 13.16 -1.77 -15.15
CA GLY A 314 14.51 -1.32 -14.87
C GLY A 314 15.31 -0.79 -16.06
N PRO A 315 16.59 -0.47 -15.82
CA PRO A 315 17.36 -0.80 -14.61
C PRO A 315 16.91 -0.01 -13.37
N VAL A 316 16.71 -0.70 -12.24
CA VAL A 316 16.41 -0.11 -10.92
C VAL A 316 17.19 -0.81 -9.81
N ARG A 317 17.42 -0.12 -8.70
CA ARG A 317 18.01 -0.72 -7.50
C ARG A 317 17.03 -1.67 -6.84
N ALA A 318 15.77 -1.25 -6.71
CA ALA A 318 14.72 -2.09 -6.16
C ALA A 318 13.39 -1.87 -6.87
N GLY A 319 12.61 -2.93 -7.06
CA GLY A 319 11.21 -2.81 -7.47
C GLY A 319 10.40 -2.07 -6.41
N LEU A 320 10.50 -2.55 -5.16
CA LEU A 320 9.91 -1.95 -3.98
C LEU A 320 10.96 -1.82 -2.87
N GLU A 321 10.93 -0.74 -2.10
CA GLU A 321 11.77 -0.56 -0.92
C GLU A 321 10.92 -0.15 0.29
N LEU A 322 11.06 -0.87 1.40
CA LEU A 322 10.41 -0.58 2.67
C LEU A 322 11.48 -0.16 3.67
N THR A 323 11.52 1.12 4.07
CA THR A 323 12.56 1.65 4.98
C THR A 323 12.06 1.91 6.41
N THR A 324 10.78 1.67 6.67
CA THR A 324 10.11 1.86 7.98
C THR A 324 9.09 0.75 8.22
N HIS A 325 8.39 0.73 9.36
CA HIS A 325 7.36 -0.27 9.65
C HIS A 325 6.26 -0.32 8.58
N VAL A 326 5.77 -1.52 8.27
CA VAL A 326 4.66 -1.72 7.32
C VAL A 326 3.65 -2.71 7.89
N VAL A 327 2.36 -2.35 7.80
CA VAL A 327 1.24 -3.16 8.25
C VAL A 327 0.18 -3.25 7.13
N ASP A 328 -0.36 -4.42 6.86
CA ASP A 328 -1.44 -4.61 5.87
C ASP A 328 -1.09 -4.10 4.46
N LEU A 329 0.08 -4.50 3.96
CA LEU A 329 0.50 -4.27 2.57
C LEU A 329 0.20 -5.51 1.72
N THR A 330 -0.50 -5.34 0.60
CA THR A 330 -0.65 -6.37 -0.42
C THR A 330 0.00 -5.93 -1.72
N VAL A 331 0.88 -6.79 -2.26
CA VAL A 331 1.48 -6.67 -3.59
C VAL A 331 1.04 -7.87 -4.41
N GLN A 332 0.22 -7.63 -5.43
CA GLN A 332 -0.42 -8.68 -6.21
C GLN A 332 -0.38 -8.42 -7.71
N GLU A 333 -0.27 -9.49 -8.50
CA GLU A 333 -0.38 -9.44 -9.97
C GLU A 333 0.63 -8.48 -10.61
N SER A 334 1.73 -8.19 -9.92
CA SER A 334 2.70 -7.16 -10.29
C SER A 334 3.96 -7.77 -10.91
N ILE A 335 4.65 -6.96 -11.70
CA ILE A 335 5.87 -7.32 -12.43
C ILE A 335 7.00 -6.40 -11.99
N VAL A 336 8.15 -7.00 -11.67
CA VAL A 336 9.43 -6.29 -11.51
C VAL A 336 10.41 -6.90 -12.50
N GLN A 337 10.95 -6.08 -13.41
CA GLN A 337 11.96 -6.51 -14.38
C GLN A 337 13.24 -5.69 -14.25
N ALA A 338 14.41 -6.33 -14.38
CA ALA A 338 15.72 -5.67 -14.42
C ALA A 338 16.03 -4.88 -13.15
N ALA A 339 16.01 -5.56 -12.00
CA ALA A 339 16.20 -4.95 -10.68
C ALA A 339 17.32 -5.65 -9.89
N GLN A 340 18.08 -4.90 -9.08
CA GLN A 340 19.06 -5.52 -8.17
C GLN A 340 18.37 -6.29 -7.03
N ALA A 341 17.23 -5.79 -6.56
CA ALA A 341 16.35 -6.50 -5.64
C ALA A 341 14.89 -6.35 -6.07
N VAL A 342 14.08 -7.40 -5.91
CA VAL A 342 12.65 -7.29 -6.16
C VAL A 342 12.00 -6.42 -5.08
N ILE A 343 12.15 -6.82 -3.82
CA ILE A 343 11.71 -6.07 -2.66
C ILE A 343 12.88 -5.98 -1.70
N LEU A 344 13.24 -4.75 -1.33
CA LEU A 344 14.26 -4.45 -0.34
C LEU A 344 13.58 -4.02 0.97
N PHE A 345 13.81 -4.78 2.03
CA PHE A 345 13.39 -4.47 3.40
C PHE A 345 14.60 -3.86 4.12
N SER A 346 14.63 -2.53 4.17
CA SER A 346 15.77 -1.76 4.65
C SER A 346 15.63 -1.30 6.09
N GLY A 347 16.80 -1.17 6.74
CA GLY A 347 16.94 -0.65 8.09
C GLY A 347 16.82 -1.71 9.19
N ASN A 348 17.34 -1.35 10.35
CA ASN A 348 17.33 -2.18 11.54
C ASN A 348 16.02 -2.01 12.34
N ASN A 349 15.65 -3.03 13.12
CA ASN A 349 14.48 -3.01 14.02
C ASN A 349 13.19 -2.59 13.30
N ARG A 350 12.92 -3.20 12.15
CA ARG A 350 11.68 -2.97 11.40
C ARG A 350 10.67 -4.09 11.62
N ARG A 351 9.40 -3.70 11.61
CA ARG A 351 8.25 -4.59 11.82
C ARG A 351 7.46 -4.70 10.52
N TRP A 352 7.25 -5.94 10.10
CA TRP A 352 6.48 -6.29 8.91
C TRP A 352 5.29 -7.14 9.32
N ARG A 353 4.08 -6.62 9.18
CA ARG A 353 2.86 -7.31 9.65
C ARG A 353 1.82 -7.39 8.56
N ASN A 354 1.22 -8.57 8.39
CA ASN A 354 0.18 -8.81 7.38
C ASN A 354 0.62 -8.40 5.96
N VAL A 355 1.88 -8.66 5.62
CA VAL A 355 2.43 -8.35 4.28
C VAL A 355 2.17 -9.52 3.35
N THR A 356 1.43 -9.30 2.26
CA THR A 356 1.11 -10.33 1.27
C THR A 356 1.77 -10.01 -0.06
N ILE A 357 2.64 -10.91 -0.53
CA ILE A 357 3.31 -10.85 -1.83
C ILE A 357 2.87 -12.07 -2.62
N ARG A 358 1.95 -11.88 -3.58
CA ARG A 358 1.38 -13.02 -4.30
C ARG A 358 1.15 -12.80 -5.79
N ASN A 359 1.22 -13.89 -6.56
CA ASN A 359 0.92 -13.86 -7.99
C ASN A 359 1.73 -12.80 -8.74
N ASN A 360 3.00 -12.59 -8.39
CA ASN A 360 3.86 -11.63 -9.06
C ASN A 360 4.89 -12.33 -9.95
N THR A 361 5.33 -11.67 -11.02
CA THR A 361 6.46 -12.13 -11.84
C THR A 361 7.67 -11.24 -11.58
N PHE A 362 8.78 -11.84 -11.22
CA PHE A 362 10.06 -11.17 -11.00
C PHE A 362 11.05 -11.69 -12.04
N ALA A 363 11.45 -10.84 -12.97
CA ALA A 363 12.22 -11.24 -14.16
C ALA A 363 13.55 -10.50 -14.26
N ASP A 364 14.61 -11.21 -14.60
CA ASP A 364 15.93 -10.63 -14.86
C ASP A 364 16.43 -9.79 -13.65
N VAL A 365 16.33 -10.37 -12.45
CA VAL A 365 16.67 -9.70 -11.19
C VAL A 365 17.88 -10.33 -10.52
N ASP A 366 18.71 -9.52 -9.85
CA ASP A 366 19.88 -10.05 -9.16
C ASP A 366 19.46 -10.83 -7.90
N ARG A 367 18.50 -10.32 -7.12
CA ARG A 367 18.01 -10.96 -5.89
C ARG A 367 16.50 -10.78 -5.75
N GLY A 368 15.84 -11.72 -5.07
CA GLY A 368 14.41 -11.66 -4.81
C GLY A 368 14.07 -10.69 -3.67
N LEU A 369 13.64 -11.25 -2.54
CA LEU A 369 13.31 -10.53 -1.31
C LEU A 369 14.57 -10.39 -0.45
N VAL A 370 15.02 -9.16 -0.21
CA VAL A 370 16.25 -8.89 0.52
C VAL A 370 15.92 -8.13 1.80
N PHE A 371 16.20 -8.74 2.94
CA PHE A 371 16.15 -8.11 4.25
C PHE A 371 17.57 -7.70 4.63
N GLU A 372 17.84 -6.39 4.70
CA GLU A 372 19.14 -5.91 5.13
C GLU A 372 19.43 -6.38 6.56
N HIS A 373 18.41 -6.40 7.42
CA HIS A 373 18.51 -6.85 8.80
C HIS A 373 17.39 -7.82 9.12
N MET A 374 17.63 -8.67 10.12
CA MET A 374 16.62 -9.50 10.73
C MET A 374 15.37 -8.68 11.10
N PRO A 375 14.15 -9.09 10.70
CA PRO A 375 12.91 -8.47 11.16
C PRO A 375 12.78 -8.51 12.69
N MET A 376 12.03 -7.56 13.26
CA MET A 376 11.66 -7.63 14.67
C MET A 376 10.79 -8.86 14.96
N ASP A 377 10.88 -9.41 16.18
CA ASP A 377 10.07 -10.53 16.66
C ASP A 377 8.55 -10.28 16.59
N SER A 378 8.14 -9.00 16.54
CA SER A 378 6.74 -8.60 16.35
C SER A 378 6.27 -8.62 14.89
N SER A 379 7.09 -9.11 13.96
CA SER A 379 6.71 -9.30 12.55
C SER A 379 5.97 -10.62 12.41
N ASP A 380 4.77 -10.58 11.83
CA ASP A 380 3.87 -11.74 11.72
C ASP A 380 3.02 -11.68 10.45
N ASN A 381 2.44 -12.84 10.09
CA ASN A 381 1.51 -12.99 8.98
C ASN A 381 2.05 -12.49 7.63
N VAL A 382 3.36 -12.65 7.39
CA VAL A 382 3.93 -12.40 6.06
C VAL A 382 3.64 -13.60 5.18
N THR A 383 3.16 -13.34 3.97
CA THR A 383 2.74 -14.36 3.01
C THR A 383 3.44 -14.14 1.68
N ILE A 384 4.11 -15.17 1.15
CA ILE A 384 4.81 -15.17 -0.13
C ILE A 384 4.34 -16.37 -0.94
N ARG A 385 3.42 -16.16 -1.89
CA ARG A 385 2.78 -17.28 -2.59
C ARG A 385 2.59 -17.06 -4.08
N ARG A 386 2.68 -18.12 -4.88
CA ARG A 386 2.36 -18.07 -6.32
C ARG A 386 3.19 -17.06 -7.12
N ASN A 387 4.36 -16.68 -6.62
CA ASN A 387 5.26 -15.81 -7.34
C ASN A 387 6.11 -16.63 -8.32
N LEU A 388 6.44 -16.01 -9.45
CA LEU A 388 7.35 -16.55 -10.45
C LEU A 388 8.67 -15.78 -10.40
N PHE A 389 9.76 -16.49 -10.12
CA PHE A 389 11.13 -15.99 -10.15
C PHE A 389 11.80 -16.45 -11.45
N PHE A 390 11.85 -15.57 -12.44
CA PHE A 390 12.37 -15.85 -13.78
C PHE A 390 13.75 -15.21 -13.97
N GLN A 391 14.74 -16.02 -14.32
CA GLN A 391 16.14 -15.58 -14.53
C GLN A 391 16.71 -14.78 -13.35
N VAL A 392 16.56 -15.31 -12.13
CA VAL A 392 17.13 -14.69 -10.92
C VAL A 392 18.60 -15.07 -10.76
N GLY A 393 19.48 -14.08 -10.64
CA GLY A 393 20.93 -14.30 -10.48
C GLY A 393 21.33 -14.85 -9.11
N GLY A 394 20.59 -14.46 -8.06
CA GLY A 394 20.86 -14.68 -6.64
C GLY A 394 19.72 -15.38 -5.90
N PRO A 395 19.76 -15.43 -4.56
CA PRO A 395 18.72 -16.06 -3.76
C PRO A 395 17.37 -15.33 -3.93
N GLU A 396 16.27 -16.11 -3.93
CA GLU A 396 14.92 -15.55 -3.95
C GLU A 396 14.52 -14.90 -2.62
N CYS A 397 15.16 -15.29 -1.51
CA CYS A 397 14.99 -14.68 -0.20
C CYS A 397 16.31 -14.69 0.58
N LEU A 398 16.72 -13.54 1.10
CA LEU A 398 17.98 -13.36 1.82
C LEU A 398 17.79 -12.41 3.00
N VAL A 399 18.36 -12.77 4.15
CA VAL A 399 18.59 -11.89 5.30
C VAL A 399 20.09 -11.68 5.43
N GLU A 400 20.55 -10.45 5.20
CA GLU A 400 21.98 -10.15 5.13
C GLU A 400 22.64 -10.12 6.52
N ASN A 401 21.96 -9.55 7.51
CA ASN A 401 22.52 -9.34 8.84
C ASN A 401 21.69 -10.02 9.94
N LYS A 402 22.40 -10.71 10.85
CA LYS A 402 21.86 -11.32 12.08
C LYS A 402 20.75 -12.35 11.85
N TYR A 403 20.86 -13.14 10.79
CA TYR A 403 19.89 -14.18 10.48
C TYR A 403 19.78 -15.24 11.58
N VAL A 404 18.54 -15.51 12.01
CA VAL A 404 18.19 -16.60 12.94
C VAL A 404 16.98 -17.36 12.39
N GLU A 405 17.19 -18.59 11.92
CA GLU A 405 16.19 -19.39 11.19
C GLU A 405 14.82 -19.47 11.88
N LEU A 406 14.81 -19.77 13.19
CA LEU A 406 13.58 -19.97 13.95
C LEU A 406 12.77 -18.67 14.06
N GLN A 407 13.44 -17.56 14.38
CA GLN A 407 12.81 -16.24 14.47
C GLN A 407 12.31 -15.77 13.10
N PHE A 408 13.08 -16.01 12.03
CA PHE A 408 12.66 -15.60 10.69
C PHE A 408 11.45 -16.42 10.23
N SER A 409 11.43 -17.71 10.57
CA SER A 409 10.31 -18.61 10.29
C SER A 409 9.02 -18.21 11.01
N GLN A 410 9.11 -17.62 12.22
CA GLN A 410 7.93 -17.15 12.97
C GLN A 410 7.17 -16.03 12.25
N MET A 411 7.84 -15.23 11.41
CA MET A 411 7.19 -14.21 10.58
C MET A 411 6.20 -14.82 9.57
N PHE A 412 6.40 -16.09 9.20
CA PHE A 412 5.55 -16.89 8.31
C PHE A 412 4.62 -17.84 9.07
N SER A 413 4.13 -17.43 10.25
CA SER A 413 3.36 -18.27 11.19
C SER A 413 2.05 -18.86 10.65
N THR A 414 1.50 -18.30 9.56
CA THR A 414 0.26 -18.81 8.98
C THR A 414 0.51 -20.06 8.14
N ALA A 415 -0.36 -21.07 8.27
CA ALA A 415 -0.27 -22.29 7.46
C ALA A 415 -0.30 -21.95 5.95
N GLY A 416 0.72 -22.40 5.21
CA GLY A 416 0.85 -22.12 3.79
C GLY A 416 1.26 -20.68 3.46
N ALA A 417 1.76 -19.90 4.43
CA ALA A 417 2.29 -18.55 4.23
C ALA A 417 3.34 -18.49 3.11
N ILE A 418 4.18 -19.52 2.99
CA ILE A 418 5.04 -19.74 1.83
C ILE A 418 4.45 -20.91 1.05
N GLY A 419 4.23 -20.75 -0.26
CA GLY A 419 3.69 -21.85 -1.06
C GLY A 419 3.48 -21.52 -2.52
N ASP A 420 3.56 -22.55 -3.36
CA ASP A 420 3.33 -22.45 -4.81
C ASP A 420 4.21 -21.40 -5.51
N ASN A 421 5.39 -21.06 -4.98
CA ASN A 421 6.36 -20.22 -5.70
C ASN A 421 7.16 -21.08 -6.69
N TRP A 422 7.56 -20.48 -7.82
CA TRP A 422 8.26 -21.17 -8.90
C TRP A 422 9.47 -20.37 -9.32
N SER A 423 10.57 -21.05 -9.64
CA SER A 423 11.81 -20.42 -10.05
C SER A 423 12.47 -21.15 -11.21
N THR A 424 12.97 -20.40 -12.19
CA THR A 424 13.84 -20.95 -13.25
C THR A 424 15.26 -21.20 -12.75
N ARG A 425 15.64 -20.62 -11.59
CA ARG A 425 16.94 -20.84 -10.96
C ARG A 425 17.06 -22.30 -10.54
N SER A 426 18.26 -22.84 -10.71
CA SER A 426 18.62 -24.15 -10.16
C SER A 426 18.66 -24.09 -8.64
N GLU A 427 18.35 -25.21 -7.98
CA GLU A 427 18.60 -25.36 -6.55
C GLU A 427 20.09 -25.06 -6.26
N ALA A 428 20.34 -24.27 -5.22
CA ALA A 428 21.70 -24.01 -4.78
C ALA A 428 22.32 -25.30 -4.24
N ALA A 429 23.58 -25.57 -4.57
CA ALA A 429 24.29 -26.74 -4.05
C ALA A 429 24.34 -26.71 -2.50
N ASP A 430 24.61 -25.53 -1.95
CA ASP A 430 24.57 -25.23 -0.52
C ASP A 430 23.80 -23.92 -0.31
N VAL A 431 22.76 -23.96 0.52
CA VAL A 431 22.04 -22.75 0.95
C VAL A 431 22.95 -21.98 1.89
N LYS A 432 23.32 -20.75 1.51
CA LYS A 432 24.25 -19.94 2.32
C LYS A 432 23.56 -19.41 3.57
N LYS A 433 24.35 -19.06 4.60
CA LYS A 433 23.84 -18.38 5.81
C LYS A 433 23.04 -17.14 5.41
N GLY A 434 21.80 -17.05 5.90
CA GLY A 434 20.88 -15.95 5.59
C GLY A 434 19.93 -16.22 4.43
N GLU A 435 20.20 -17.21 3.59
CA GLU A 435 19.30 -17.57 2.49
C GLU A 435 18.12 -18.42 3.01
N ARG A 436 16.91 -18.11 2.54
CA ARG A 436 15.70 -18.86 2.86
C ARG A 436 15.09 -19.46 1.59
N GLU A 437 14.84 -20.77 1.63
CA GLU A 437 14.15 -21.46 0.54
C GLU A 437 12.65 -21.06 0.49
N LEU A 438 12.20 -20.62 -0.68
CA LEU A 438 10.81 -20.24 -0.96
C LEU A 438 10.05 -21.30 -1.78
N MET A 439 10.78 -22.23 -2.42
CA MET A 439 10.26 -23.39 -3.14
C MET A 439 10.30 -24.59 -2.18
N LEU A 440 9.20 -24.82 -1.47
CA LEU A 440 9.17 -25.70 -0.30
C LEU A 440 9.72 -27.13 -0.57
N PRO A 441 10.36 -27.75 0.44
CA PRO A 441 10.94 -29.09 0.32
C PRO A 441 9.92 -30.15 -0.14
N GLY A 442 10.34 -31.03 -1.05
CA GLY A 442 9.50 -32.09 -1.64
C GLY A 442 8.85 -31.72 -2.98
N LEU A 443 8.89 -30.44 -3.37
CA LEU A 443 8.39 -29.98 -4.66
C LEU A 443 9.54 -29.66 -5.62
N LYS A 444 10.41 -30.66 -5.91
CA LYS A 444 11.50 -30.55 -6.91
C LYS A 444 11.06 -29.95 -8.26
N LYS A 445 9.77 -30.03 -8.57
CA LYS A 445 9.14 -29.48 -9.78
C LYS A 445 9.05 -27.94 -9.80
N GLN A 446 9.23 -27.24 -8.69
CA GLN A 446 9.13 -25.78 -8.58
C GLN A 446 10.43 -25.05 -8.94
N ARG A 447 11.54 -25.78 -9.14
CA ARG A 447 12.85 -25.27 -9.54
C ARG A 447 13.14 -25.66 -10.99
N LYS A 448 14.05 -24.94 -11.66
CA LYS A 448 14.48 -25.19 -13.06
C LYS A 448 13.32 -25.26 -14.06
N VAL A 449 12.27 -24.49 -13.81
CA VAL A 449 11.09 -24.55 -14.67
C VAL A 449 11.35 -23.83 -15.98
N THR A 450 10.81 -24.36 -17.06
CA THR A 450 10.80 -23.68 -18.35
C THR A 450 9.50 -22.91 -18.47
N VAL A 451 9.60 -21.59 -18.67
CA VAL A 451 8.44 -20.72 -18.84
C VAL A 451 8.53 -20.05 -20.19
N GLU A 452 7.45 -20.11 -20.95
CA GLU A 452 7.26 -19.30 -22.14
C GLU A 452 6.26 -18.19 -21.82
N PHE A 453 6.55 -16.98 -22.29
CA PHE A 453 5.67 -15.83 -22.11
C PHE A 453 4.87 -15.53 -23.38
N SER A 454 3.68 -14.96 -23.23
CA SER A 454 2.89 -14.45 -24.35
C SER A 454 3.67 -13.36 -25.09
N SER A 455 4.27 -12.43 -24.33
CA SER A 455 5.15 -11.38 -24.81
C SER A 455 6.25 -11.04 -23.80
N THR A 456 7.39 -10.57 -24.31
CA THR A 456 8.49 -9.97 -23.53
C THR A 456 8.64 -8.47 -23.78
N ASP A 457 7.73 -7.85 -24.53
CA ASP A 457 7.68 -6.39 -24.71
C ASP A 457 6.96 -5.73 -23.52
N PRO A 458 7.61 -4.88 -22.73
CA PRO A 458 6.98 -4.21 -21.59
C PRO A 458 5.79 -3.31 -21.95
N ALA A 459 5.68 -2.87 -23.20
CA ALA A 459 4.62 -1.99 -23.66
C ALA A 459 3.27 -2.68 -23.87
N VAL A 460 3.25 -4.01 -24.07
CA VAL A 460 2.00 -4.73 -24.37
C VAL A 460 1.27 -5.18 -23.10
N SER A 461 -0.04 -5.37 -23.21
CA SER A 461 -0.87 -5.71 -22.06
C SER A 461 -0.55 -7.08 -21.49
N ASP A 462 -0.10 -8.05 -22.28
CA ASP A 462 0.24 -9.43 -21.87
C ASP A 462 1.74 -9.67 -21.58
N PHE A 463 2.47 -8.57 -21.34
CA PHE A 463 3.86 -8.61 -20.93
C PHE A 463 4.11 -9.58 -19.76
N LEU A 464 5.03 -10.54 -19.97
CA LEU A 464 5.40 -11.60 -19.03
C LEU A 464 4.21 -12.40 -18.47
N GLU A 465 3.11 -12.51 -19.22
CA GLU A 465 2.06 -13.48 -18.94
C GLU A 465 2.55 -14.89 -19.29
N PRO A 466 2.61 -15.85 -18.34
CA PRO A 466 2.99 -17.22 -18.67
C PRO A 466 1.98 -17.85 -19.64
N ARG A 467 2.46 -18.44 -20.75
CA ARG A 467 1.61 -19.14 -21.71
C ARG A 467 0.89 -20.31 -21.06
N ALA A 468 -0.32 -20.60 -21.52
CA ALA A 468 -1.10 -21.71 -21.02
C ALA A 468 -0.34 -23.04 -21.15
N GLY A 469 -0.19 -23.76 -20.03
CA GLY A 469 0.51 -25.04 -19.97
C GLY A 469 1.98 -24.95 -19.53
N SER A 470 2.59 -23.76 -19.52
CA SER A 470 3.97 -23.58 -19.04
C SER A 470 4.13 -23.79 -17.53
N LEU A 471 3.09 -23.45 -16.76
CA LEU A 471 3.03 -23.56 -15.30
C LEU A 471 1.71 -24.22 -14.86
N PRO A 472 1.68 -24.95 -13.73
CA PRO A 472 0.46 -25.59 -13.26
C PRO A 472 -0.58 -24.57 -12.83
N ARG A 473 -1.84 -24.86 -13.12
CA ARG A 473 -2.99 -23.97 -12.86
C ARG A 473 -3.57 -24.06 -11.44
N ARG A 474 -3.09 -24.97 -10.57
CA ARG A 474 -3.61 -25.12 -9.19
C ARG A 474 -2.82 -26.12 -8.34
N GLY A 475 -2.52 -25.76 -7.10
CA GLY A 475 -2.43 -26.69 -5.96
C GLY A 475 -3.74 -26.66 -5.15
N ALA A 476 -4.05 -27.72 -4.38
CA ALA A 476 -5.21 -27.70 -3.48
C ALA A 476 -5.08 -26.52 -2.49
N GLY A 477 -6.00 -25.56 -2.54
CA GLY A 477 -5.92 -24.32 -1.76
C GLY A 477 -7.18 -23.46 -1.88
N ASP A 478 -7.18 -22.32 -1.16
CA ASP A 478 -8.32 -21.39 -1.05
C ASP A 478 -8.88 -21.03 -2.43
N SER A 479 -10.18 -21.25 -2.59
CA SER A 479 -10.95 -20.89 -3.78
C SER A 479 -10.93 -19.40 -4.12
N LYS A 480 -10.60 -18.54 -3.16
CA LYS A 480 -10.50 -17.08 -3.33
C LYS A 480 -9.15 -16.62 -3.89
N ASP A 481 -8.13 -17.47 -3.87
CA ASP A 481 -6.81 -17.12 -4.41
C ASP A 481 -6.78 -17.30 -5.93
N PRO A 482 -6.31 -16.31 -6.72
CA PRO A 482 -6.19 -16.44 -8.17
C PRO A 482 -5.34 -17.65 -8.54
N ALA A 483 -5.89 -18.55 -9.35
CA ALA A 483 -5.37 -19.91 -9.53
C ALA A 483 -4.02 -19.99 -10.31
N PHE A 484 -3.52 -18.88 -10.84
CA PHE A 484 -2.31 -18.85 -11.66
C PHE A 484 -1.04 -18.58 -10.84
N ILE A 485 0.12 -18.80 -11.47
CA ILE A 485 1.45 -18.46 -10.94
C ILE A 485 1.98 -17.30 -11.76
N GLY A 486 2.70 -16.38 -11.12
CA GLY A 486 3.19 -15.16 -11.76
C GLY A 486 2.09 -14.12 -11.93
N ALA A 487 2.46 -12.99 -12.52
CA ALA A 487 1.52 -11.94 -12.91
C ALA A 487 0.69 -12.38 -14.12
N GLN A 488 -0.60 -12.03 -14.12
CA GLN A 488 -1.45 -12.14 -15.30
C GLN A 488 -2.06 -10.77 -15.63
N PRO A 489 -2.16 -10.45 -16.92
CA PRO A 489 -2.78 -9.22 -17.38
C PRO A 489 -4.28 -9.27 -17.15
N PHE A 490 -4.88 -8.09 -16.96
CA PHE A 490 -6.32 -7.98 -16.94
C PHE A 490 -6.87 -8.24 -18.34
N ARG A 491 -7.48 -9.41 -18.54
CA ARG A 491 -8.47 -9.58 -19.59
C ARG A 491 -9.79 -9.09 -18.98
N GLN A 492 -10.37 -8.01 -19.51
CA GLN A 492 -11.79 -7.74 -19.26
C GLN A 492 -12.54 -9.03 -19.62
N ARG A 493 -13.11 -9.69 -18.62
CA ARG A 493 -13.92 -10.89 -18.83
C ARG A 493 -15.33 -10.50 -19.15
#